data_AF-A0A7X3Z8F7-F1
#
_entry.id   AF-A0A7X3Z8F7-F1
#
_cell.length_a   1.000
_cell.length_b   1.000
_cell.length_c   1.000
_cell.angle_alpha   90.00
_cell.angle_beta   90.00
_cell.angle_gamma   90.00
#
_symmetry.space_group_name_H-M   'P 1'
#
loop_
_entity.id
_entity.type
_entity.pdbx_description
1 polymer ?
#
loop_
_entity_poly.entity_id
_entity_poly.type
_entity_poly.pdbx_seq_one_letter_code
_entity_poly.pdbx_strand_id
1 'polypeptide(L)'
;MSGTLDFSQLERWPANAAPGPEGSGTTWLDGQLGYLVTVRGNTFVQSGGDDGLITGAFFGTSHEGMGGVLVRDDLSAGFGGDR
;
A
#
# COMPACT_ATOMS: atom_id res chain seq x y z
N MET A 1 -11.89 13.27 -6.63
CA MET A 1 -12.37 12.13 -5.79
C MET A 1 -11.26 11.80 -4.81
N SER A 2 -11.59 11.51 -3.55
CA SER A 2 -10.62 11.19 -2.50
C SER A 2 -10.85 9.77 -1.98
N GLY A 3 -9.79 9.12 -1.52
CA GLY A 3 -9.85 7.79 -0.89
C GLY A 3 -8.88 7.71 0.28
N THR A 4 -8.97 6.62 1.02
CA THR A 4 -8.08 6.31 2.15
C THR A 4 -7.41 4.97 1.90
N LEU A 5 -6.12 4.88 2.25
CA LEU A 5 -5.36 3.63 2.27
C LEU A 5 -4.85 3.39 3.68
N ASP A 6 -5.32 2.31 4.29
CA ASP A 6 -4.89 1.86 5.61
C ASP A 6 -4.10 0.56 5.45
N PHE A 7 -2.82 0.59 5.82
CA PHE A 7 -1.95 -0.57 5.85
C PHE A 7 -1.85 -1.04 7.29
N SER A 8 -2.73 -1.95 7.68
CA SER A 8 -2.64 -2.68 8.94
C SER A 8 -1.83 -3.96 8.74
N GLN A 9 -0.98 -4.30 9.71
CA GLN A 9 -0.23 -5.58 9.71
C GLN A 9 0.91 -5.64 8.70
N LEU A 10 1.70 -4.57 8.61
CA LEU A 10 2.90 -4.55 7.79
C LEU A 10 3.95 -5.53 8.32
N GLU A 11 4.52 -6.30 7.40
CA GLU A 11 5.53 -7.31 7.69
C GLU A 11 6.75 -7.21 6.78
N ARG A 12 7.90 -7.57 7.32
CA ARG A 12 9.18 -7.67 6.64
C ARG A 12 9.49 -9.12 6.33
N TRP A 13 9.87 -9.34 5.07
CA TRP A 13 10.29 -10.63 4.54
C TRP A 13 11.77 -10.59 4.11
N PRO A 14 12.55 -11.67 4.27
CA PRO A 14 13.87 -11.79 3.67
C PRO A 14 13.81 -11.61 2.15
N ALA A 15 14.86 -11.03 1.54
CA ALA A 15 14.91 -10.74 0.10
C ALA A 15 14.71 -11.96 -0.81
N ASN A 16 14.96 -13.15 -0.27
CA ASN A 16 14.93 -14.45 -0.94
C ASN A 16 13.81 -15.35 -0.39
N ALA A 17 12.79 -14.77 0.24
CA ALA A 17 11.59 -15.47 0.71
C ALA A 17 10.34 -14.86 0.06
N ALA A 18 9.41 -15.72 -0.37
CA ALA A 18 8.07 -15.26 -0.73
C ALA A 18 7.28 -14.93 0.55
N PRO A 19 6.42 -13.89 0.54
CA PRO A 19 5.48 -13.65 1.63
C PRO A 19 4.60 -14.87 1.89
N GLY A 20 4.46 -15.22 3.18
CA GLY A 20 3.55 -16.25 3.68
C GLY A 20 2.18 -15.68 4.05
N PRO A 21 1.36 -16.44 4.78
CA PRO A 21 0.11 -15.94 5.36
C PRO A 21 0.33 -14.70 6.23
N GLU A 22 -0.68 -13.84 6.34
CA GLU A 22 -0.70 -12.72 7.29
C GLU A 22 -0.37 -13.18 8.72
N GLY A 23 0.50 -12.46 9.42
CA GLY A 23 0.97 -12.80 10.77
C GLY A 23 2.17 -13.75 10.81
N SER A 24 2.66 -14.23 9.65
CA SER A 24 3.79 -15.18 9.60
C SER A 24 5.15 -14.52 9.28
N GLY A 25 5.15 -13.24 8.92
CA GLY A 25 6.36 -12.45 8.72
C GLY A 25 6.91 -11.82 10.01
N THR A 26 7.96 -11.02 9.89
CA THR A 26 8.44 -10.19 11.01
C THR A 26 7.69 -8.86 10.98
N THR A 27 6.99 -8.47 12.04
CA THR A 27 6.27 -7.19 12.09
C THR A 27 7.19 -6.01 11.76
N TRP A 28 6.71 -5.11 10.90
CA TRP A 28 7.42 -3.90 10.51
C TRP A 28 6.96 -2.69 11.35
N LEU A 29 7.87 -2.18 12.19
CA LEU A 29 7.72 -1.01 13.07
C LEU A 29 6.34 -0.95 13.75
N ASP A 30 5.68 0.22 13.69
CA ASP A 30 4.43 0.58 14.35
C ASP A 30 3.22 -0.21 13.79
N GLY A 31 3.43 -0.93 12.68
CA GLY A 31 2.47 -1.88 12.10
C GLY A 31 1.23 -1.26 11.46
N GLN A 32 1.09 0.07 11.50
CA GLN A 32 -0.05 0.80 10.94
C GLN A 32 0.43 2.04 10.20
N LEU A 33 -0.01 2.18 8.95
CA LEU A 33 0.17 3.41 8.16
C LEU A 33 -1.16 3.81 7.52
N GLY A 34 -1.48 5.11 7.55
CA GLY A 34 -2.70 5.69 6.99
C GLY A 34 -2.38 6.82 6.02
N TYR A 35 -2.96 6.76 4.83
CA TYR A 35 -2.75 7.75 3.78
C TYR A 35 -4.07 8.22 3.17
N LEU A 36 -4.12 9.52 2.90
CA LEU A 36 -5.16 10.10 2.05
C LEU A 36 -4.65 10.13 0.62
N VAL A 37 -5.49 9.72 -0.31
CA VAL A 37 -5.16 9.74 -1.74
C VAL A 37 -6.14 10.58 -2.54
N THR A 38 -5.61 11.25 -3.56
CA THR A 38 -6.42 11.90 -4.60
C THR A 38 -6.50 10.99 -5.81
N VAL A 39 -7.72 10.64 -6.20
CA VAL A 39 -8.00 9.79 -7.36
C VAL A 39 -8.21 10.65 -8.62
N ARG A 40 -7.51 10.29 -9.69
CA ARG A 40 -7.60 10.90 -11.02
C ARG A 40 -7.67 9.81 -12.09
N GLY A 41 -8.84 9.64 -12.69
CA GLY A 41 -9.11 8.53 -13.61
C GLY A 41 -8.98 7.19 -12.87
N ASN A 42 -8.16 6.28 -13.39
CA ASN A 42 -7.85 5.00 -12.76
C ASN A 42 -6.55 5.05 -11.94
N THR A 43 -6.00 6.22 -11.65
CA THR A 43 -4.76 6.36 -10.85
C THR A 43 -5.04 7.12 -9.57
N PHE A 44 -4.19 6.91 -8.57
CA PHE A 44 -4.22 7.66 -7.32
C PHE A 44 -2.81 7.96 -6.82
N VAL A 45 -2.68 9.11 -6.17
CA VAL A 45 -1.44 9.57 -5.54
C VAL A 45 -1.71 10.08 -4.14
N GLN A 46 -0.72 9.98 -3.27
CA GLN A 46 -0.77 10.52 -1.91
C GLN A 46 -1.10 12.02 -1.93
N SER A 47 -1.94 12.44 -0.98
CA SER A 47 -2.33 13.83 -0.76
C SER A 47 -2.35 14.23 0.72
N GLY A 48 -1.95 13.33 1.63
CA GLY A 48 -1.84 13.56 3.06
C GLY A 48 -1.76 12.24 3.84
N GLY A 49 -1.68 12.33 5.16
CA GLY A 49 -1.49 11.17 6.06
C GLY A 49 -0.04 11.06 6.54
N ASP A 50 0.42 9.84 6.74
CA ASP A 50 1.79 9.54 7.16
C ASP A 50 2.86 9.97 6.14
N ASP A 51 4.10 10.04 6.61
CA ASP A 51 5.27 10.33 5.77
C ASP A 51 5.44 9.24 4.70
N GLY A 52 5.72 9.68 3.47
CA GLY A 52 5.94 8.82 2.31
C GLY A 52 5.18 9.27 1.07
N LEU A 53 5.52 8.64 -0.04
CA LEU A 53 4.88 8.81 -1.33
C LEU A 53 4.15 7.53 -1.72
N ILE A 54 2.86 7.65 -1.98
CA ILE A 54 2.05 6.60 -2.59
C ILE A 54 1.74 6.97 -4.03
N THR A 55 1.94 6.01 -4.92
CA THR A 55 1.42 6.03 -6.28
C THR A 55 0.83 4.67 -6.60
N GLY A 56 -0.37 4.65 -7.18
CA GLY A 56 -1.00 3.40 -7.59
C GLY A 56 -2.09 3.60 -8.63
N ALA A 57 -2.70 2.48 -9.01
CA ALA A 57 -3.76 2.43 -10.00
C ALA A 57 -4.82 1.38 -9.63
N PHE A 58 -6.01 1.60 -10.17
CA PHE A 58 -7.09 0.64 -10.22
C PHE A 58 -6.99 -0.17 -11.52
N PHE A 59 -7.32 -1.46 -11.41
CA PHE A 59 -7.26 -2.45 -12.47
C PHE A 59 -8.62 -3.13 -12.65
N GLY A 60 -8.87 -3.62 -13.86
CA GLY A 60 -10.13 -4.27 -14.21
C GLY A 60 -11.18 -3.30 -14.75
N THR A 61 -12.25 -3.85 -15.34
CA THR A 61 -13.25 -3.04 -16.07
C THR A 61 -14.10 -2.20 -15.14
N SER A 62 -14.19 -2.60 -13.86
CA SER A 62 -14.97 -1.94 -12.82
C SER A 62 -14.11 -1.55 -11.62
N HIS A 63 -12.78 -1.48 -11.79
CA HIS A 63 -11.83 -1.17 -10.73
C HIS A 63 -11.85 -2.18 -9.57
N GLU A 64 -12.06 -3.46 -9.88
CA GLU A 64 -12.14 -4.55 -8.91
C GLU A 64 -10.80 -4.87 -8.23
N GLY A 65 -9.68 -4.49 -8.84
CA GLY A 65 -8.35 -4.62 -8.26
C GLY A 65 -7.65 -3.27 -8.12
N MET A 66 -6.69 -3.20 -7.22
CA MET A 66 -5.80 -2.07 -7.08
C MET A 66 -4.38 -2.52 -6.73
N GLY A 67 -3.40 -1.69 -7.07
CA GLY A 67 -2.02 -1.92 -6.69
C GLY A 67 -1.18 -0.67 -6.84
N GLY A 68 -0.03 -0.65 -6.18
CA GLY A 68 0.83 0.51 -6.17
C GLY A 68 2.11 0.30 -5.39
N VAL A 69 2.80 1.41 -5.16
CA VAL A 69 4.06 1.45 -4.42
C VAL A 69 3.97 2.53 -3.34
N LEU A 70 4.46 2.20 -2.16
CA LEU A 70 4.77 3.12 -1.08
C LEU A 70 6.30 3.28 -1.00
N VAL A 71 6.77 4.52 -1.07
CA VAL A 71 8.18 4.88 -0.88
C VAL A 71 8.32 5.85 0.27
N ARG A 72 9.18 5.50 1.22
CA ARG A 72 9.59 6.25 2.40
C ARG A 72 11.10 6.16 2.53
N ASP A 73 11.68 6.95 3.43
CA ASP A 73 13.11 6.87 3.73
C ASP A 73 13.51 5.52 4.35
N ASP A 74 12.57 4.84 5.02
CA ASP A 74 12.75 3.58 5.75
C ASP A 74 12.08 2.36 5.08
N LEU A 75 11.29 2.57 4.02
CA LEU A 75 10.48 1.53 3.39
C LEU A 75 10.30 1.78 1.89
N SER A 76 10.47 0.73 1.09
CA SER A 76 9.97 0.68 -0.28
C SER A 76 9.20 -0.61 -0.45
N ALA A 77 7.88 -0.51 -0.60
CA ALA A 77 6.97 -1.65 -0.63
C ALA A 77 6.00 -1.55 -1.79
N GLY A 78 5.76 -2.68 -2.45
CA GLY A 78 4.61 -2.85 -3.33
C GLY A 78 3.40 -3.31 -2.51
N PHE A 79 2.21 -2.85 -2.89
CA PHE A 79 0.95 -3.30 -2.30
C PHE A 79 -0.07 -3.63 -3.38
N GLY A 80 -1.05 -4.46 -3.02
CA GLY A 80 -2.18 -4.83 -3.85
C GLY A 80 -3.41 -5.05 -2.99
N GLY A 81 -4.57 -4.91 -3.59
CA GLY A 81 -5.86 -5.18 -2.95
C GLY A 81 -6.93 -5.46 -3.99
N ASP A 82 -8.00 -6.11 -3.56
CA ASP A 82 -9.23 -6.33 -4.31
C ASP A 82 -10.44 -5.78 -3.53
N ARG A 83 -11.60 -5.74 -4.18
CA ARG A 83 -12.86 -5.22 -3.61
C ARG A 83 -13.60 -6.22 -2.75
#